data_AF-A0A151CIJ2-F1
#
_entry.id   AF-A0A151CIJ2-F1
#
_cell.length_a   1.000
_cell.length_b   1.000
_cell.length_c   1.000
_cell.angle_alpha   90.00
_cell.angle_beta   90.00
_cell.angle_gamma   90.00
#
_symmetry.space_group_name_H-M   'P 1'
#
loop_
_entity.id
_entity.type
_entity.pdbx_description
1 polymer ?
#
loop_
_entity_poly.entity_id
_entity_poly.type
_entity_poly.pdbx_seq_one_letter_code
_entity_poly.pdbx_strand_id
1 'polypeptide(L)'
;MQKWSLNFRLWHWINALVVMGLIGTVLLRKSFLSWRTNSEIIVQKLTEQGIDIVAEEAKIVAKAIRAPMWEWHIILGYALAALVVWRILLFFTQSGRQNYQHLQEENFHKKMVKIGYLVIYATLFFMTVSGLVIHFYETLGLAKDTAHDIKEIHELVYNVLLYFVPLHIIGVFVAENQNEKGILSDMVNGGKQ
;
A
#
# COMPACT_ATOMS: atom_id res chain seq x y z
N MET A 1 -6.41 5.81 29.20
CA MET A 1 -6.54 5.85 27.73
C MET A 1 -7.53 4.77 27.36
N GLN A 2 -8.50 5.02 26.49
CA GLN A 2 -9.55 4.01 26.24
C GLN A 2 -8.99 2.77 25.53
N LYS A 3 -9.52 1.59 25.87
CA LYS A 3 -9.05 0.30 25.38
C LYS A 3 -9.35 0.10 23.88
N TRP A 4 -8.33 -0.16 23.07
CA TRP A 4 -8.50 -0.49 21.65
C TRP A 4 -9.12 -1.88 21.48
N SER A 5 -10.20 -1.95 20.67
CA SER A 5 -10.87 -3.21 20.39
C SER A 5 -9.93 -4.19 19.68
N LEU A 6 -10.08 -5.49 19.97
CA LEU A 6 -9.29 -6.53 19.30
C LEU A 6 -9.46 -6.48 17.78
N ASN A 7 -10.70 -6.26 17.32
CA ASN A 7 -11.03 -6.17 15.90
C ASN A 7 -10.25 -5.05 15.20
N PHE A 8 -10.15 -3.87 15.83
CA PHE A 8 -9.39 -2.75 15.27
C PHE A 8 -7.88 -3.05 15.21
N ARG A 9 -7.32 -3.64 16.27
CA ARG A 9 -5.89 -3.97 16.33
C ARG A 9 -5.50 -5.04 15.30
N LEU A 10 -6.29 -6.10 15.17
CA LEU A 10 -6.08 -7.13 14.15
C LEU A 10 -6.16 -6.53 12.75
N TRP A 11 -7.19 -5.74 12.47
CA TRP A 11 -7.33 -5.03 11.21
C TRP A 11 -6.10 -4.16 10.92
N HIS A 12 -5.62 -3.39 11.90
CA HIS A 12 -4.47 -2.50 11.75
C HIS A 12 -3.20 -3.26 11.34
N TRP A 13 -2.83 -4.31 12.07
CA TRP A 13 -1.60 -5.06 11.80
C TRP A 13 -1.65 -5.85 10.49
N ILE A 14 -2.80 -6.47 10.18
CA ILE A 14 -2.97 -7.15 8.89
C ILE A 14 -2.90 -6.13 7.74
N ASN A 15 -3.54 -4.97 7.90
CA ASN A 15 -3.47 -3.89 6.91
C ASN A 15 -2.05 -3.36 6.73
N ALA A 16 -1.30 -3.17 7.83
CA ALA A 16 0.11 -2.76 7.75
C ALA A 16 0.95 -3.76 6.94
N LEU A 17 0.81 -5.07 7.21
CA LEU A 17 1.52 -6.11 6.46
C LEU A 17 1.17 -6.12 4.97
N VAL A 18 -0.13 -6.03 4.64
CA VAL A 18 -0.59 -6.01 3.24
C VAL A 18 -0.07 -4.76 2.51
N VAL A 19 -0.17 -3.59 3.12
CA VAL A 19 0.31 -2.32 2.52
C VAL A 19 1.82 -2.35 2.33
N MET A 20 2.59 -2.83 3.31
CA MET A 20 4.04 -2.99 3.16
C MET A 20 4.41 -3.97 2.05
N GLY A 21 3.69 -5.09 1.91
CA GLY A 21 3.87 -6.04 0.80
C GLY A 21 3.57 -5.43 -0.57
N LEU A 22 2.48 -4.65 -0.68
CA LEU A 22 2.13 -3.91 -1.91
C LEU A 22 3.20 -2.86 -2.27
N ILE A 23 3.73 -2.13 -1.29
CA ILE A 23 4.85 -1.21 -1.52
C ILE A 23 6.09 -1.99 -1.98
N GLY A 24 6.43 -3.08 -1.30
CA GLY A 24 7.58 -3.92 -1.63
C GLY A 24 7.54 -4.46 -3.07
N THR A 25 6.39 -4.96 -3.52
CA THR A 25 6.22 -5.45 -4.90
C THR A 25 6.43 -4.35 -5.95
N VAL A 26 5.94 -3.12 -5.70
CA VAL A 26 6.18 -1.98 -6.59
C VAL A 26 7.66 -1.57 -6.61
N LEU A 27 8.31 -1.53 -5.43
CA LEU A 27 9.73 -1.24 -5.34
C LEU A 27 10.57 -2.27 -6.10
N LEU A 28 10.28 -3.56 -5.93
CA LEU A 28 10.93 -4.63 -6.69
C LEU A 28 10.74 -4.44 -8.19
N ARG A 29 9.52 -4.13 -8.66
CA ARG A 29 9.23 -3.89 -10.08
C ARG A 29 10.00 -2.71 -10.67
N LYS A 30 10.15 -1.62 -9.90
CA LYS A 30 10.85 -0.41 -10.34
C LYS A 30 12.38 -0.51 -10.20
N SER A 31 12.88 -1.44 -9.41
CA SER A 31 14.32 -1.66 -9.15
C SER A 31 14.79 -3.01 -9.71
N PHE A 32 14.97 -4.00 -8.84
CA PHE A 32 15.61 -5.28 -9.12
C PHE A 32 14.94 -6.07 -10.26
N LEU A 33 13.61 -6.00 -10.37
CA LEU A 33 12.80 -6.69 -11.39
C LEU A 33 12.36 -5.75 -12.53
N SER A 34 13.07 -4.64 -12.73
CA SER A 34 12.85 -3.75 -13.87
C SER A 34 13.09 -4.52 -15.17
N TRP A 35 12.08 -4.56 -16.02
CA TRP A 35 12.17 -5.29 -17.29
C TRP A 35 13.26 -4.71 -18.21
N ARG A 36 13.54 -3.41 -18.12
CA ARG A 36 14.54 -2.73 -18.96
C ARG A 36 15.95 -3.22 -18.61
N THR A 37 16.32 -3.05 -17.34
CA THR A 37 17.60 -3.49 -16.80
C THR A 37 17.79 -5.00 -16.94
N ASN A 38 16.78 -5.80 -16.62
CA ASN A 38 16.88 -7.25 -16.76
C ASN A 38 16.99 -7.68 -18.23
N SER A 39 16.30 -7.01 -19.17
CA SER A 39 16.46 -7.34 -20.59
C SER A 39 17.86 -7.02 -21.10
N GLU A 40 18.47 -5.91 -20.67
CA GLU A 40 19.84 -5.54 -21.02
C GLU A 40 20.85 -6.57 -20.46
N ILE A 41 20.68 -6.98 -19.20
CA ILE A 41 21.52 -8.01 -18.57
C ILE A 41 21.40 -9.35 -19.32
N ILE A 42 20.19 -9.75 -19.71
CA ILE A 42 19.97 -11.00 -20.46
C ILE A 42 20.70 -10.96 -21.81
N VAL A 43 20.52 -9.88 -22.59
CA VAL A 43 21.23 -9.71 -23.87
C VAL A 43 22.74 -9.79 -23.64
N GLN A 44 23.27 -9.00 -22.71
CA GLN A 44 24.70 -8.96 -22.42
C GLN A 44 25.25 -10.36 -22.08
N LYS A 45 24.59 -11.08 -21.16
CA LYS A 45 25.09 -12.38 -20.68
C LYS A 45 24.98 -13.49 -21.72
N LEU A 46 23.99 -13.46 -22.59
CA LEU A 46 23.86 -14.42 -23.67
C LEU A 46 24.88 -14.14 -24.78
N THR A 47 25.10 -12.87 -25.14
CA THR A 47 26.15 -12.49 -26.11
C THR A 47 27.55 -12.85 -25.61
N GLU A 48 27.85 -12.67 -24.31
CA GLU A 48 29.10 -13.13 -23.68
C GLU A 48 29.31 -14.66 -23.81
N GLN A 49 28.24 -15.43 -23.99
CA GLN A 49 28.26 -16.89 -24.20
C GLN A 49 28.18 -17.29 -25.68
N GLY A 50 28.26 -16.33 -26.61
CA GLY A 50 28.14 -16.57 -28.05
C GLY A 50 26.72 -16.88 -28.53
N ILE A 51 25.71 -16.55 -27.73
CA ILE A 51 24.29 -16.69 -28.07
C ILE A 51 23.74 -15.32 -28.45
N ASP A 52 23.42 -15.13 -29.72
CA ASP A 52 22.73 -13.94 -30.19
C ASP A 52 21.22 -14.04 -29.90
N ILE A 53 20.68 -13.01 -29.28
CA ILE A 53 19.25 -12.89 -28.94
C ILE A 53 18.75 -11.51 -29.36
N VAL A 54 17.53 -11.43 -29.88
CA VAL A 54 16.93 -10.15 -30.24
C VAL A 54 16.42 -9.46 -28.97
N ALA A 55 16.57 -8.14 -28.87
CA ALA A 55 16.18 -7.36 -27.69
C ALA A 55 14.71 -7.57 -27.26
N GLU A 56 13.79 -7.78 -28.22
CA GLU A 56 12.39 -8.07 -27.92
C GLU A 56 12.19 -9.44 -27.24
N GLU A 57 13.01 -10.45 -27.55
CA GLU A 57 12.96 -11.77 -26.90
C GLU A 57 13.47 -11.68 -25.47
N ALA A 58 14.59 -10.97 -25.24
CA ALA A 58 15.11 -10.73 -23.90
C ALA A 58 14.11 -9.97 -23.00
N LYS A 59 13.35 -9.04 -23.59
CA LYS A 59 12.27 -8.32 -22.90
C LYS A 59 11.10 -9.22 -22.52
N ILE A 60 10.75 -10.22 -23.35
CA ILE A 60 9.73 -11.22 -22.99
C ILE A 60 10.21 -12.02 -21.77
N VAL A 61 11.46 -12.51 -21.77
CA VAL A 61 12.04 -13.24 -20.64
C VAL A 61 12.08 -12.38 -19.37
N ALA A 62 12.55 -11.14 -19.47
CA ALA A 62 12.58 -10.21 -18.33
C ALA A 62 11.18 -9.94 -17.75
N LYS A 63 10.15 -9.85 -18.60
CA LYS A 63 8.76 -9.72 -18.17
C LYS A 63 8.23 -11.00 -17.50
N ALA A 64 8.65 -12.17 -17.97
CA ALA A 64 8.28 -13.46 -17.36
C ALA A 64 8.88 -13.62 -15.97
N ILE A 65 10.15 -13.23 -15.76
CA ILE A 65 10.83 -13.29 -14.45
C ILE A 65 10.07 -12.49 -13.39
N ARG A 66 9.58 -11.30 -13.74
CA ARG A 66 8.84 -10.45 -12.78
C ARG A 66 7.37 -10.83 -12.60
N ALA A 67 6.79 -11.64 -13.48
CA ALA A 67 5.36 -11.93 -13.49
C ALA A 67 4.87 -12.58 -12.18
N PRO A 68 5.55 -13.59 -11.59
CA PRO A 68 5.12 -14.18 -10.32
C PRO A 68 5.00 -13.18 -9.17
N MET A 69 5.93 -12.22 -9.09
CA MET A 69 5.86 -11.15 -8.09
C MET A 69 4.64 -10.23 -8.33
N TRP A 70 4.29 -9.98 -9.59
CA TRP A 70 3.11 -9.18 -9.93
C TRP A 70 1.80 -9.89 -9.59
N GLU A 71 1.74 -11.21 -9.71
CA GLU A 71 0.60 -11.99 -9.20
C GLU A 71 0.41 -11.80 -7.69
N TRP A 72 1.50 -11.80 -6.92
CA TRP A 72 1.44 -11.47 -5.49
C TRP A 72 0.93 -10.05 -5.24
N HIS A 73 1.27 -9.08 -6.09
CA HIS A 73 0.72 -7.73 -6.01
C HIS A 73 -0.81 -7.73 -6.16
N ILE A 74 -1.36 -8.50 -7.12
CA ILE A 74 -2.80 -8.62 -7.35
C ILE A 74 -3.48 -9.32 -6.17
N ILE A 75 -2.91 -10.42 -5.67
CA ILE A 75 -3.43 -11.16 -4.51
C ILE A 75 -3.49 -10.26 -3.27
N LEU A 76 -2.41 -9.52 -2.99
CA LEU A 76 -2.39 -8.54 -1.91
C LEU A 76 -3.38 -7.39 -2.14
N GLY A 77 -3.63 -7.02 -3.40
CA GLY A 77 -4.67 -6.07 -3.77
C GLY A 77 -6.07 -6.53 -3.39
N TYR A 78 -6.39 -7.81 -3.61
CA TYR A 78 -7.65 -8.39 -3.13
C TYR A 78 -7.74 -8.44 -1.60
N ALA A 79 -6.63 -8.76 -0.92
CA ALA A 79 -6.58 -8.70 0.54
C ALA A 79 -6.81 -7.26 1.05
N LEU A 80 -6.22 -6.26 0.39
CA LEU A 80 -6.47 -4.84 0.70
C LEU A 80 -7.93 -4.47 0.47
N ALA A 81 -8.56 -4.95 -0.61
CA ALA A 81 -9.98 -4.70 -0.86
C ALA A 81 -10.87 -5.23 0.27
N ALA A 82 -10.62 -6.47 0.73
CA ALA A 82 -11.33 -7.04 1.88
C ALA A 82 -11.09 -6.21 3.16
N LEU A 83 -9.87 -5.74 3.40
CA LEU A 83 -9.54 -4.88 4.54
C LEU A 83 -10.22 -3.51 4.47
N VAL A 84 -10.32 -2.89 3.29
CA VAL A 84 -11.03 -1.61 3.11
C VAL A 84 -12.52 -1.80 3.41
N VAL A 85 -13.14 -2.88 2.93
CA VAL A 85 -14.53 -3.22 3.28
C VAL A 85 -14.67 -3.44 4.78
N TRP A 86 -13.79 -4.21 5.41
CA TRP A 86 -13.79 -4.40 6.86
C TRP A 86 -13.66 -3.06 7.59
N ARG A 87 -12.81 -2.15 7.10
CA ARG A 87 -12.66 -0.81 7.69
C ARG A 87 -13.94 0.02 7.61
N ILE A 88 -14.62 -0.01 6.47
CA ILE A 88 -15.90 0.67 6.27
C ILE A 88 -16.95 0.11 7.23
N LEU A 89 -17.02 -1.21 7.40
CA LEU A 89 -17.93 -1.83 8.37
C LEU A 89 -17.61 -1.40 9.81
N LEU A 90 -16.33 -1.35 10.18
CA LEU A 90 -15.90 -0.85 11.51
C LEU A 90 -16.25 0.62 11.74
N PHE A 91 -16.28 1.46 10.70
CA PHE A 91 -16.66 2.87 10.80
C PHE A 91 -18.10 3.06 11.33
N PHE A 92 -19.00 2.10 11.10
CA PHE A 92 -20.36 2.15 11.65
C PHE A 92 -20.45 1.78 13.14
N THR A 93 -19.37 1.34 13.76
CA THR A 93 -19.29 1.08 15.21
C THR A 93 -18.92 2.34 15.99
N GLN A 94 -19.30 2.42 17.27
CA GLN A 94 -18.91 3.55 18.14
C GLN A 94 -17.39 3.78 18.16
N SER A 95 -16.60 2.72 18.28
CA SER A 95 -15.13 2.80 18.25
C SER A 95 -14.55 3.27 16.90
N GLY A 96 -15.31 3.11 15.81
CA GLY A 96 -14.88 3.54 14.48
C GLY A 96 -15.06 5.03 14.22
N ARG A 97 -16.10 5.65 14.79
CA ARG A 97 -16.42 7.08 14.60
C ARG A 97 -15.64 8.02 15.52
N GLN A 98 -15.20 7.52 16.66
CA GLN A 98 -14.61 8.33 17.73
C GLN A 98 -13.34 9.08 17.28
N ASN A 99 -12.54 8.49 16.39
CA ASN A 99 -11.34 9.11 15.83
C ASN A 99 -11.61 10.37 14.99
N TYR A 100 -12.87 10.63 14.62
CA TYR A 100 -13.29 11.75 13.78
C TYR A 100 -14.10 12.81 14.56
N GLN A 101 -14.32 12.61 15.86
CA GLN A 101 -15.04 13.55 16.72
C GLN A 101 -14.10 14.64 17.26
N HIS A 102 -14.66 15.83 17.53
CA HIS A 102 -14.00 16.98 18.15
C HIS A 102 -12.72 17.50 17.45
N LEU A 103 -12.66 17.45 16.12
CA LEU A 103 -11.50 17.94 15.33
C LEU A 103 -11.15 19.43 15.56
N GLN A 104 -12.12 20.23 15.99
CA GLN A 104 -11.93 21.68 16.22
C GLN A 104 -11.38 22.02 17.61
N GLU A 105 -11.45 21.08 18.56
CA GLU A 105 -11.06 21.29 19.97
C GLU A 105 -9.65 20.77 20.28
N GLU A 106 -8.94 20.24 19.28
CA GLU A 106 -7.65 19.54 19.44
C GLU A 106 -6.46 20.45 19.13
N ASN A 107 -5.35 20.25 19.85
CA ASN A 107 -4.08 20.91 19.55
C ASN A 107 -3.63 20.60 18.10
N PHE A 108 -2.89 21.51 17.48
CA PHE A 108 -2.40 21.44 16.10
C PHE A 108 -1.79 20.07 15.75
N HIS A 109 -0.94 19.53 16.63
CA HIS A 109 -0.33 18.21 16.43
C HIS A 109 -1.38 17.10 16.28
N LYS A 110 -2.32 16.99 17.22
CA LYS A 110 -3.39 15.97 17.18
C LYS A 110 -4.32 16.15 15.99
N LYS A 111 -4.58 17.40 15.61
CA LYS A 111 -5.35 17.72 14.39
C LYS A 111 -4.63 17.21 13.14
N MET A 112 -3.33 17.43 13.01
CA MET A 112 -2.53 16.91 11.89
C MET A 112 -2.54 15.37 11.84
N VAL A 113 -2.44 14.71 12.99
CA VAL A 113 -2.52 13.24 13.09
C VAL A 113 -3.88 12.72 12.61
N LYS A 114 -4.99 13.32 13.08
CA LYS A 114 -6.34 12.94 12.63
C LYS A 114 -6.57 13.18 11.13
N ILE A 115 -6.06 14.29 10.58
CA ILE A 115 -6.09 14.56 9.14
C ILE A 115 -5.27 13.49 8.38
N GLY A 116 -4.09 13.13 8.91
CA GLY A 116 -3.27 12.05 8.37
C GLY A 116 -4.04 10.73 8.27
N TYR A 117 -4.82 10.37 9.28
CA TYR A 117 -5.71 9.20 9.24
C TYR A 117 -6.76 9.28 8.14
N LEU A 118 -7.37 10.44 7.91
CA LEU A 118 -8.34 10.61 6.84
C LEU A 118 -7.67 10.46 5.46
N VAL A 119 -6.51 11.10 5.27
CA VAL A 119 -5.73 11.04 4.02
C VAL A 119 -5.33 9.60 3.72
N ILE A 120 -4.80 8.85 4.69
CA ILE A 120 -4.39 7.46 4.45
C ILE A 120 -5.58 6.57 4.10
N TYR A 121 -6.73 6.72 4.78
CA TYR A 121 -7.91 5.90 4.45
C TYR A 121 -8.49 6.23 3.08
N ALA A 122 -8.54 7.52 2.71
CA ALA A 122 -8.95 7.93 1.37
C ALA A 122 -7.98 7.40 0.29
N THR A 123 -6.68 7.45 0.58
CA THR A 123 -5.63 6.91 -0.29
C THR A 123 -5.79 5.40 -0.48
N LEU A 124 -5.95 4.63 0.61
CA LEU A 124 -6.14 3.18 0.53
C LEU A 124 -7.42 2.80 -0.23
N PHE A 125 -8.51 3.54 -0.03
CA PHE A 125 -9.74 3.37 -0.79
C PHE A 125 -9.52 3.62 -2.28
N PHE A 126 -8.89 4.75 -2.64
CA PHE A 126 -8.56 5.06 -4.03
C PHE A 126 -7.67 3.99 -4.67
N MET A 127 -6.59 3.58 -3.98
CA MET A 127 -5.65 2.57 -4.47
C MET A 127 -6.34 1.22 -4.71
N THR A 128 -7.28 0.85 -3.83
CA THR A 128 -8.08 -0.36 -3.98
C THR A 128 -8.97 -0.28 -5.21
N VAL A 129 -9.76 0.79 -5.34
CA VAL A 129 -10.71 0.96 -6.45
C VAL A 129 -9.97 1.04 -7.78
N SER A 130 -8.97 1.91 -7.88
CA SER A 130 -8.17 2.06 -9.10
C SER A 130 -7.44 0.76 -9.47
N GLY A 131 -6.88 0.02 -8.50
CA GLY A 131 -6.24 -1.27 -8.73
C GLY A 131 -7.20 -2.32 -9.30
N LEU A 132 -8.41 -2.43 -8.74
CA LEU A 132 -9.45 -3.32 -9.25
C LEU A 132 -9.93 -2.91 -10.65
N VAL A 133 -10.10 -1.61 -10.89
CA VAL A 133 -10.50 -1.09 -12.20
C VAL A 133 -9.43 -1.40 -13.26
N ILE A 134 -8.14 -1.23 -12.94
CA ILE A 134 -7.04 -1.59 -13.86
C ILE A 134 -7.02 -3.10 -14.11
N HIS A 135 -7.27 -3.93 -13.10
CA HIS A 135 -7.25 -5.38 -13.25
C HIS A 135 -8.43 -5.90 -14.08
N PHE A 136 -9.62 -5.30 -13.92
CA PHE A 136 -10.86 -5.73 -14.58
C PHE A 136 -11.31 -4.83 -15.73
N TYR A 137 -10.43 -3.98 -16.28
CA TYR A 137 -10.82 -2.95 -17.25
C TYR A 137 -11.57 -3.52 -18.47
N GLU A 138 -11.16 -4.70 -18.96
CA GLU A 138 -11.82 -5.39 -20.09
C GLU A 138 -13.23 -5.87 -19.71
N THR A 139 -13.38 -6.45 -18.51
CA THR A 139 -14.70 -6.90 -18.00
C THR A 139 -15.64 -5.73 -17.76
N LEU A 140 -15.09 -4.57 -17.39
CA LEU A 140 -15.83 -3.32 -17.21
C LEU A 140 -16.15 -2.61 -18.53
N GLY A 141 -15.67 -3.11 -19.67
CA GLY A 141 -15.86 -2.48 -20.98
C GLY A 141 -15.11 -1.16 -21.15
N LEU A 142 -14.04 -0.94 -20.38
CA LEU A 142 -13.25 0.29 -20.45
C LEU A 142 -12.25 0.24 -21.61
N ALA A 143 -12.05 1.39 -22.25
CA ALA A 143 -11.00 1.54 -23.25
C ALA A 143 -9.62 1.35 -22.61
N LYS A 144 -8.69 0.79 -23.38
CA LYS A 144 -7.30 0.56 -22.94
C LYS A 144 -6.59 1.85 -22.53
N ASP A 145 -6.86 2.95 -23.23
CA ASP A 145 -6.28 4.26 -22.92
C ASP A 145 -6.79 4.76 -21.56
N THR A 146 -8.08 4.60 -21.26
CA THR A 146 -8.63 4.92 -19.94
C THR A 146 -7.99 4.08 -18.83
N ALA A 147 -7.79 2.78 -19.05
CA ALA A 147 -7.09 1.93 -18.09
C ALA A 147 -5.62 2.35 -17.88
N HIS A 148 -4.98 2.87 -18.94
CA HIS A 148 -3.65 3.43 -18.87
C HIS A 148 -3.60 4.70 -18.01
N ASP A 149 -4.51 5.65 -18.25
CA ASP A 149 -4.60 6.89 -17.47
C ASP A 149 -4.85 6.60 -15.98
N ILE A 150 -5.78 5.69 -15.67
CA ILE A 150 -6.06 5.28 -14.29
C ILE A 150 -4.81 4.67 -13.65
N LYS A 151 -4.04 3.88 -14.41
CA LYS A 151 -2.78 3.32 -13.93
C LYS A 151 -1.73 4.40 -13.64
N GLU A 152 -1.62 5.44 -14.46
CA GLU A 152 -0.71 6.55 -14.17
C GLU A 152 -1.09 7.26 -12.87
N ILE A 153 -2.38 7.54 -12.67
CA ILE A 153 -2.86 8.15 -11.43
C ILE A 153 -2.65 7.20 -10.24
N HIS A 154 -2.88 5.89 -10.41
CA HIS A 154 -2.60 4.88 -9.38
C HIS A 154 -1.11 4.89 -8.97
N GLU A 155 -0.21 4.94 -9.95
CA GLU A 155 1.23 5.04 -9.69
C GLU A 155 1.64 6.38 -9.05
N LEU A 156 0.93 7.47 -9.35
CA LEU A 156 1.15 8.78 -8.73
C LEU A 156 0.70 8.78 -7.25
N VAL A 157 -0.52 8.30 -6.98
CA VAL A 157 -1.12 8.27 -5.63
C VAL A 157 -0.38 7.30 -4.71
N TYR A 158 0.21 6.23 -5.25
CA TYR A 158 1.12 5.34 -4.52
C TYR A 158 2.22 6.10 -3.75
N ASN A 159 2.72 7.22 -4.29
CA ASN A 159 3.76 7.99 -3.60
C ASN A 159 3.31 8.52 -2.23
N VAL A 160 2.01 8.79 -2.05
CA VAL A 160 1.45 9.15 -0.74
C VAL A 160 1.72 8.03 0.28
N LEU A 161 1.50 6.77 -0.10
CA LEU A 161 1.80 5.62 0.76
C LEU A 161 3.31 5.46 1.00
N LEU A 162 4.11 5.65 -0.04
CA LEU A 162 5.57 5.54 0.03
C LEU A 162 6.17 6.50 1.07
N TYR A 163 5.65 7.72 1.18
CA TYR A 163 6.12 8.68 2.19
C TYR A 163 5.39 8.54 3.54
N PHE A 164 4.07 8.31 3.52
CA PHE A 164 3.28 8.23 4.74
C PHE A 164 3.72 7.07 5.64
N VAL A 165 4.00 5.89 5.08
CA VAL A 165 4.33 4.70 5.89
C VAL A 165 5.62 4.90 6.71
N PRO A 166 6.76 5.30 6.13
CA PRO A 166 7.97 5.61 6.90
C PRO A 166 7.75 6.75 7.91
N LEU A 167 7.09 7.84 7.49
CA LEU A 167 6.82 8.98 8.38
C LEU A 167 5.94 8.59 9.57
N HIS A 168 4.93 7.75 9.34
CA HIS A 168 4.07 7.22 10.39
C HIS A 168 4.87 6.38 11.39
N ILE A 169 5.70 5.45 10.90
CA ILE A 169 6.55 4.61 11.76
C ILE A 169 7.49 5.48 12.60
N ILE A 170 8.21 6.42 11.96
CA ILE A 170 9.11 7.36 12.65
C ILE A 170 8.34 8.18 13.67
N GLY A 171 7.17 8.71 13.31
CA GLY A 171 6.31 9.48 14.19
C GLY A 171 5.89 8.70 15.43
N VAL A 172 5.53 7.43 15.28
CA VAL A 172 5.18 6.54 16.40
C VAL A 172 6.40 6.31 17.30
N PHE A 173 7.58 6.01 16.75
CA PHE A 173 8.81 5.83 17.54
C PHE A 173 9.21 7.10 18.31
N VAL A 174 9.09 8.26 17.67
CA VAL A 174 9.38 9.56 18.31
C VAL A 174 8.40 9.83 19.44
N ALA A 175 7.09 9.61 19.22
CA ALA A 175 6.06 9.83 20.23
C ALA A 175 6.23 8.90 21.45
N GLU A 176 6.51 7.62 21.20
CA GLU A 176 6.77 6.60 22.24
C GLU A 176 7.97 6.97 23.12
N ASN A 177 9.03 7.52 22.53
CA ASN A 177 10.25 7.90 23.26
C ASN A 177 10.16 9.28 23.94
N GLN A 178 9.09 10.04 23.69
CA GLN A 178 8.86 11.35 24.29
C GLN A 178 7.71 11.28 25.30
N ASN A 179 6.58 11.92 24.96
CA ASN A 179 5.51 12.25 25.89
C ASN A 179 4.33 11.27 25.81
N GLU A 180 4.30 10.37 24.83
CA GLU A 180 3.19 9.43 24.60
C GLU A 180 3.69 7.98 24.74
N LYS A 181 4.08 7.61 25.96
CA LYS A 181 4.59 6.26 26.25
C LYS A 181 3.48 5.22 26.18
N GLY A 182 3.79 4.05 25.63
CA GLY A 182 2.91 2.90 25.58
C GLY A 182 2.03 2.82 24.33
N ILE A 183 2.13 3.72 23.35
CA ILE A 183 1.30 3.68 22.13
C ILE A 183 1.49 2.36 21.37
N LEU A 184 2.74 1.91 21.22
CA LEU A 184 3.03 0.65 20.53
C LEU A 184 2.45 -0.54 21.32
N SER A 185 2.64 -0.53 22.63
CA SER A 185 2.11 -1.57 23.52
C SER A 185 0.58 -1.61 23.45
N ASP A 186 -0.07 -0.46 23.49
CA ASP A 186 -1.53 -0.31 23.45
C ASP A 186 -2.10 -0.78 22.11
N MET A 187 -1.39 -0.58 21.00
CA MET A 187 -1.79 -1.11 19.70
C MET A 187 -1.65 -2.64 19.61
N VAL A 188 -0.82 -3.26 20.45
CA VAL A 188 -0.64 -4.71 20.52
C VAL A 188 -1.58 -5.36 21.52
N ASN A 189 -1.68 -4.84 22.75
CA ASN A 189 -2.43 -5.47 23.86
C ASN A 189 -3.81 -4.83 24.13
N GLY A 190 -4.08 -3.65 23.57
CA GLY A 190 -5.33 -2.92 23.74
C GLY A 190 -5.28 -1.79 24.75
N GLY A 191 -4.20 -1.62 25.51
CA GLY A 191 -4.02 -0.60 26.54
C GLY A 191 -4.72 -0.89 27.87
N LYS A 192 -4.38 -0.10 28.89
CA LYS A 192 -4.96 -0.17 30.23
C LYS A 192 -6.21 0.72 30.34
N GLN A 193 -7.19 0.31 31.13
CA GLN A 193 -8.33 1.16 31.52
C GLN A 193 -7.82 2.47 32.15
#